data_AF-F6DSQ8-F1
#
_entry.id   AF-F6DSQ8-F1
#
_cell.length_a   1.000
_cell.length_b   1.000
_cell.length_c   1.000
_cell.angle_alpha   90.00
_cell.angle_beta   90.00
_cell.angle_gamma   90.00
#
_symmetry.space_group_name_H-M   'P 1'
#
loop_
_entity.id
_entity.type
_entity.pdbx_description
1 polymer ?
#
loop_
_entity_poly.entity_id
_entity_poly.type
_entity_poly.pdbx_seq_one_letter_code
_entity_poly.pdbx_strand_id
1 'polypeptide(L)' 'MLQIEKIREKVINLDEADAKSLLMIIYARLDTAINGNGGYKVVEETLKDLFDIYQKLPVKNR' A
#
# COMPACT_ATOMS: atom_id res chain seq x y z
N MET A 1 -0.25 0.28 -21.12
CA MET A 1 -0.25 0.97 -19.82
C MET A 1 0.52 0.13 -18.82
N LEU A 2 1.65 0.65 -18.32
CA LEU A 2 2.49 -0.02 -17.32
C LEU A 2 1.73 -0.15 -16.00
N GLN A 3 2.10 -1.12 -15.15
CA GLN A 3 1.44 -1.34 -13.86
C GLN A 3 1.52 -0.08 -12.97
N ILE A 4 2.64 0.63 -13.01
CA ILE A 4 2.83 1.88 -12.28
C ILE A 4 1.88 2.99 -12.72
N GLU A 5 1.49 3.04 -14.00
CA GLU A 5 0.55 4.04 -14.52
C GLU A 5 -0.87 3.74 -14.02
N LYS A 6 -1.29 2.47 -14.02
CA LYS A 6 -2.58 2.04 -13.46
C LYS A 6 -2.67 2.35 -11.96
N ILE A 7 -1.60 2.09 -11.22
CA ILE A 7 -1.55 2.41 -9.79
C ILE A 7 -1.57 3.91 -9.57
N ARG A 8 -0.84 4.69 -10.37
CA ARG A 8 -0.87 6.16 -10.29
C ARG A 8 -2.28 6.70 -10.48
N GLU A 9 -3.04 6.22 -11.46
CA GLU A 9 -4.43 6.64 -11.67
C GLU A 9 -5.31 6.36 -10.45
N LYS A 10 -5.16 5.20 -9.80
CA LYS A 10 -5.88 4.86 -8.57
C LYS A 10 -5.51 5.81 -7.42
N VAL A 11 -4.21 6.07 -7.22
CA VAL A 11 -3.71 6.94 -6.15
C VAL A 11 -4.14 8.39 -6.33
N ILE A 12 -4.11 8.92 -7.56
CA ILE A 12 -4.55 10.30 -7.87
C ILE A 12 -6.04 10.50 -7.57
N ASN A 13 -6.84 9.44 -7.61
CA ASN A 13 -8.28 9.51 -7.35
C ASN A 13 -8.65 9.49 -5.85
N LEU A 14 -7.70 9.22 -4.96
CA LEU A 14 -7.91 9.29 -3.50
C LEU A 14 -8.04 10.75 -3.08
N ASP A 15 -8.94 11.02 -2.13
CA ASP A 15 -8.93 12.32 -1.45
C ASP A 15 -7.78 12.39 -0.42
N GLU A 16 -7.60 13.56 0.16
CA GLU A 16 -6.51 13.79 1.12
C GLU A 16 -6.63 12.91 2.37
N ALA A 17 -7.84 12.63 2.85
CA ALA A 17 -8.07 11.83 4.04
C ALA A 17 -7.75 10.35 3.77
N ASP A 18 -8.20 9.82 2.63
CA ASP A 18 -7.91 8.47 2.17
C ASP A 18 -6.40 8.29 1.91
N ALA A 19 -5.75 9.27 1.27
CA ALA A 19 -4.31 9.23 1.01
C ALA A 19 -3.49 9.22 2.31
N LYS A 20 -3.84 10.06 3.29
CA LYS A 20 -3.21 10.07 4.62
C LYS A 20 -3.42 8.75 5.35
N SER A 21 -4.62 8.20 5.28
CA SER A 21 -4.94 6.90 5.90
C SER A 21 -4.13 5.77 5.28
N LEU A 22 -3.99 5.75 3.95
CA LEU A 22 -3.15 4.79 3.23
C LEU A 22 -1.68 4.89 3.67
N LEU A 23 -1.14 6.11 3.79
CA LEU A 23 0.23 6.31 4.27
C LEU A 23 0.43 5.77 5.70
N MET A 24 -0.53 6.00 6.60
CA MET A 24 -0.49 5.47 7.96
C MET A 24 -0.56 3.95 8.00
N ILE A 25 -1.40 3.32 7.16
CA ILE A 25 -1.48 1.86 7.04
C ILE A 25 -0.16 1.28 6.57
N ILE A 26 0.46 1.89 5.55
CA ILE A 26 1.77 1.46 5.04
C ILE A 26 2.84 1.55 6.14
N TYR A 27 2.89 2.68 6.85
CA TYR A 27 3.83 2.88 7.95
C TYR A 27 3.66 1.81 9.04
N ALA A 28 2.43 1.58 9.53
CA ALA A 28 2.17 0.62 10.59
C ALA A 28 2.57 -0.82 10.21
N ARG A 29 2.33 -1.21 8.94
CA ARG A 29 2.74 -2.51 8.40
C ARG A 29 4.26 -2.65 8.37
N LEU A 30 4.97 -1.63 7.87
CA LEU A 30 6.43 -1.62 7.82
C LEU A 30 7.04 -1.64 9.23
N ASP A 31 6.53 -0.83 10.14
CA ASP A 31 7.00 -0.78 11.53
C ASP A 31 6.89 -2.15 12.21
N THR A 32 5.72 -2.79 12.08
CA THR A 32 5.50 -4.15 12.61
C THR A 32 6.47 -5.17 12.00
N ALA A 33 6.72 -5.07 10.70
CA ALA A 33 7.58 -6.02 10.00
C ALA A 33 9.08 -5.84 10.35
N ILE A 34 9.52 -4.59 10.49
CA ILE A 34 10.92 -4.25 10.76
C ILE A 34 11.25 -4.45 12.24
N ASN A 35 10.37 -4.00 13.14
CA ASN A 35 10.62 -3.96 14.58
C ASN A 35 9.99 -5.15 15.32
N GLY A 36 9.18 -5.97 14.65
CA GLY A 36 8.59 -7.17 15.22
C GLY A 36 9.52 -8.39 15.23
N ASN A 37 9.09 -9.46 15.92
CA ASN A 37 9.88 -10.68 16.13
C ASN A 37 9.77 -11.70 14.98
N GLY A 38 9.33 -11.27 13.80
CA GLY A 38 9.03 -12.15 12.65
C GLY A 38 10.22 -12.47 11.74
N GLY A 39 11.30 -11.71 11.86
CA GLY A 39 12.48 -11.85 11.01
C GLY A 39 12.21 -11.56 9.52
N TYR A 40 13.19 -11.88 8.66
CA TYR A 40 13.16 -11.52 7.23
C TYR A 40 11.93 -12.03 6.47
N LYS A 41 11.40 -13.19 6.85
CA LYS A 41 10.22 -13.78 6.20
C LYS A 41 8.98 -12.87 6.33
N VAL A 42 8.76 -12.30 7.52
CA VAL A 42 7.64 -11.38 7.76
C VAL A 42 7.83 -10.06 7.01
N VAL A 43 9.07 -9.61 6.83
CA VAL A 43 9.38 -8.46 5.98
C VAL A 43 9.01 -8.74 4.53
N GLU A 44 9.38 -9.90 3.98
CA GLU A 44 9.05 -10.28 2.61
C GLU A 44 7.53 -10.40 2.38
N GLU A 45 6.82 -11.03 3.32
CA GLU A 45 5.35 -11.12 3.30
C GLU A 45 4.70 -9.73 3.35
N THR A 46 5.21 -8.85 4.21
CA THR A 46 4.72 -7.47 4.32
C THR A 46 4.94 -6.69 3.04
N LEU A 47 6.08 -6.85 2.37
CA LEU A 47 6.34 -6.18 1.09
C LEU A 47 5.36 -6.62 -0.01
N LYS A 48 5.01 -7.92 -0.05
CA LYS A 48 3.99 -8.45 -0.97
C LYS A 48 2.60 -7.90 -0.64
N ASP A 49 2.24 -7.86 0.63
CA ASP A 49 0.97 -7.31 1.10
C ASP A 49 0.82 -5.82 0.74
N LEU A 50 1.88 -5.02 0.95
CA LEU A 50 1.90 -3.61 0.60
C LEU A 50 1.71 -3.40 -0.90
N PHE A 51 2.34 -4.25 -1.73
CA PHE A 51 2.17 -4.20 -3.18
C PHE A 51 0.70 -4.49 -3.59
N ASP A 52 0.07 -5.45 -2.93
CA ASP A 52 -1.32 -5.83 -3.16
C ASP A 52 -2.33 -4.76 -2.72
N ILE A 53 -2.02 -3.97 -1.68
CA ILE A 53 -2.89 -2.85 -1.25
C ILE A 53 -3.13 -1.89 -2.42
N TYR A 54 -2.08 -1.53 -3.16
CA TYR A 54 -2.21 -0.65 -4.33
C TYR A 54 -3.07 -1.27 -5.43
N GLN A 55 -2.98 -2.60 -5.63
CA GLN A 55 -3.81 -3.30 -6.61
C GLN A 55 -5.30 -3.25 -6.23
N LYS A 56 -5.62 -3.20 -4.94
CA LYS A 56 -6.98 -3.20 -4.40
C LYS A 56 -7.59 -1.81 -4.24
N LEU A 57 -6.83 -0.74 -4.48
CA LEU A 57 -7.38 0.62 -4.44
C LEU A 57 -8.56 0.76 -5.43
N PRO A 58 -9.63 1.46 -5.02
CA PRO A 58 -10.80 1.63 -5.86
C PRO A 58 -10.44 2.41 -7.13
N VAL A 59 -11.00 1.97 -8.25
CA VAL A 59 -11.05 2.80 -9.45
C VAL A 59 -12.29 3.66 -9.31
N LYS A 60 -12.11 4.98 -9.21
CA LYS A 60 -13.26 5.89 -9.15
C LYS A 60 -13.92 5.88 -10.53
N ASN A 61 -15.06 5.21 -10.65
CA ASN A 61 -15.89 5.30 -11.84
C ASN A 61 -16.37 6.75 -11.94
N ARG A 62 -15.86 7.48 -12.94
CA ARG A 62 -16.36 8.80 -13.31
C ARG A 62 -17.70 8.67 -14.02
#